data_AF-A0A8T6LSQ7-F1
#
_entry.id   AF-A0A8T6LSQ7-F1
#
_cell.length_a   1.000
_cell.length_b   1.000
_cell.length_c   1.000
_cell.angle_alpha   90.00
_cell.angle_beta   90.00
_cell.angle_gamma   90.00
#
_symmetry.space_group_name_H-M   'P 1'
#
loop_
_entity.id
_entity.type
_entity.pdbx_description
1 polymer ?
#
loop_
_entity_poly.entity_id
_entity_poly.type
_entity_poly.pdbx_seq_one_letter_code
_entity_poly.pdbx_strand_id
1 'polypeptide(L)'
;MRTNRNINPHHNGKNRRTGNRKGGRSTTKKGPAKGNSERAESIRTDWVAAKLEERKKKEEAQSVGPCCPSDAAKMATNHRLLASLQSTVCDRVWNELLGRWEGIVPRSFVRKHAVHMAHFREFARKNGYRC
;
A
#
# COMPACT_ATOMS: atom_id res chain seq x y z
N MET A 1 11.13 -7.71 62.09
CA MET A 1 11.07 -7.61 60.62
C MET A 1 10.90 -6.15 60.22
N ARG A 2 11.89 -5.54 59.54
CA ARG A 2 11.79 -4.15 59.05
C ARG A 2 10.83 -4.12 57.87
N THR A 3 9.61 -3.66 58.09
CA THR A 3 8.67 -3.39 56.99
C THR A 3 9.10 -2.10 56.31
N ASN A 4 9.62 -2.18 55.09
CA ASN A 4 9.96 -1.03 54.23
C ASN A 4 8.70 -0.23 53.83
N ARG A 5 8.12 0.50 54.80
CA ARG A 5 6.90 1.29 54.65
C ARG A 5 7.12 2.63 53.91
N ASN A 6 8.38 3.00 53.60
CA ASN A 6 8.73 4.29 52.99
C ASN A 6 9.09 4.23 51.50
N ILE A 7 8.96 3.08 50.83
CA ILE A 7 9.22 3.03 49.39
C ILE A 7 7.98 3.52 48.65
N ASN A 8 8.11 4.63 47.92
CA ASN A 8 7.05 5.13 47.05
C ASN A 8 6.53 3.98 46.16
N PRO A 9 5.23 3.63 46.20
CA PRO A 9 4.71 2.49 45.43
C PRO A 9 4.74 2.73 43.92
N HIS A 10 5.05 3.95 43.47
CA HIS A 10 5.15 4.29 42.06
C HIS A 10 6.58 4.67 41.65
N HIS A 11 6.96 4.25 40.44
CA HIS A 11 8.18 4.66 39.74
C HIS A 11 7.83 5.03 38.30
N ASN A 12 8.30 6.19 37.84
CA ASN A 12 8.01 6.69 36.50
C ASN A 12 6.49 6.70 36.17
N GLY A 13 5.69 7.13 37.14
CA GLY A 13 4.23 7.17 37.04
C GLY A 13 3.52 5.81 37.03
N LYS A 14 4.23 4.69 37.09
CA LYS A 14 3.69 3.31 37.12
C LYS A 14 3.83 2.69 38.51
N ASN A 15 2.81 1.96 38.94
CA ASN A 15 2.84 1.18 40.17
C ASN A 15 3.89 0.08 40.02
N ARG A 16 4.83 0.01 40.95
CA ARG A 16 5.94 -0.95 40.93
C ARG A 16 5.49 -2.41 41.02
N ARG A 17 4.33 -2.70 41.63
CA ARG A 17 3.78 -4.06 41.79
C ARG A 17 2.96 -4.50 40.57
N THR A 18 2.15 -3.60 40.02
CA THR A 18 1.18 -3.96 38.96
C THR A 18 1.56 -3.45 37.57
N GLY A 19 2.60 -2.61 37.45
CA GLY A 19 2.99 -1.96 36.20
C GLY A 19 2.03 -0.85 35.71
N ASN A 20 0.88 -0.68 36.37
CA ASN A 20 -0.18 0.24 35.93
C ASN A 20 0.13 1.69 36.27
N ARG A 21 -0.17 2.60 35.35
CA ARG A 21 -0.02 4.04 35.60
C ARG A 21 -0.94 4.51 36.74
N LYS A 22 -0.44 5.41 37.58
CA LYS A 22 -1.24 6.09 38.61
C LYS A 22 -2.34 6.89 37.90
N GLY A 23 -3.61 6.54 38.10
CA GLY A 23 -4.75 7.14 37.39
C GLY A 23 -5.04 6.55 35.99
N GLY A 24 -4.37 5.48 35.58
CA GLY A 24 -4.70 4.77 34.35
C GLY A 24 -6.14 4.26 34.40
N ARG A 25 -6.97 4.65 33.42
CA ARG A 25 -8.37 4.21 33.28
C ARG A 25 -8.41 2.68 33.34
N SER A 26 -8.97 2.13 34.41
CA SER A 26 -9.19 0.70 34.57
C SER A 26 -9.95 0.15 33.36
N THR A 27 -9.30 -0.70 32.55
CA THR A 27 -9.94 -1.38 31.41
C THR A 27 -10.95 -2.43 31.85
N THR A 28 -10.91 -2.81 33.13
CA THR A 28 -11.76 -3.81 33.79
C THR A 28 -13.23 -3.40 33.95
N LYS A 29 -13.61 -2.16 33.62
CA LYS A 29 -15.03 -1.71 33.59
C LYS A 29 -15.48 -1.21 32.21
N LYS A 30 -14.96 -1.78 31.12
CA LYS A 30 -15.67 -1.66 29.85
C LYS A 30 -16.81 -2.69 29.88
N GLY A 31 -18.04 -2.22 30.12
CA GLY A 31 -19.22 -3.01 29.81
C GLY A 31 -19.21 -3.45 28.34
N PRO A 32 -20.10 -4.37 27.92
CA PRO A 32 -20.14 -4.80 26.53
C PRO A 32 -20.18 -3.57 25.62
N ALA A 33 -19.42 -3.60 24.53
CA ALA A 33 -19.43 -2.52 23.54
C ALA A 33 -20.90 -2.29 23.16
N LYS A 34 -21.48 -1.16 23.57
CA LYS A 34 -22.81 -0.79 23.10
C LYS A 34 -22.69 -0.68 21.58
N GLY A 35 -23.63 -1.27 20.86
CA GLY A 35 -23.75 -1.08 19.42
C GLY A 35 -23.70 0.42 19.11
N ASN A 36 -23.10 0.76 17.97
CA ASN A 36 -23.02 2.14 17.55
C ASN A 36 -24.44 2.75 17.56
N SER A 37 -24.59 3.98 18.04
CA SER A 37 -25.90 4.64 18.03
C SER A 37 -26.43 4.72 16.59
N GLU A 38 -27.74 4.72 16.40
CA GLU A 38 -28.38 4.85 15.07
C GLU A 38 -27.83 6.04 14.27
N ARG A 39 -27.62 7.18 14.94
CA ARG A 39 -26.95 8.37 14.37
C ARG A 39 -25.50 8.12 13.90
N ALA A 40 -24.77 7.25 14.60
CA ALA A 40 -23.40 6.94 14.24
C ALA A 40 -23.32 5.98 13.04
N GLU A 41 -24.29 5.07 12.91
CA GLU A 41 -24.44 4.25 11.70
C GLU A 41 -24.87 5.10 10.51
N SER A 42 -25.79 6.07 10.66
CA SER A 42 -26.19 6.96 9.57
C SER A 42 -25.02 7.81 9.04
N ILE A 43 -24.20 8.38 9.94
CA ILE A 43 -22.99 9.12 9.55
C ILE A 43 -22.01 8.21 8.80
N ARG A 44 -21.86 6.96 9.24
CA ARG A 44 -20.98 5.99 8.58
C ARG A 44 -21.48 5.64 7.18
N THR A 45 -22.78 5.40 7.01
CA THR A 45 -23.36 5.10 5.69
C THR A 45 -23.22 6.29 4.74
N ASP A 46 -23.46 7.51 5.22
CA ASP A 46 -23.31 8.74 4.42
C ASP A 46 -21.85 8.94 3.97
N TRP A 47 -20.89 8.70 4.86
CA TRP A 47 -19.47 8.76 4.54
C TRP A 47 -19.05 7.71 3.51
N VAL A 48 -19.55 6.47 3.64
CA VAL A 48 -19.28 5.39 2.67
C VAL A 48 -19.88 5.74 1.31
N ALA A 49 -21.12 6.23 1.27
CA ALA A 49 -21.77 6.67 0.03
C ALA A 49 -20.98 7.79 -0.64
N ALA A 50 -20.58 8.82 0.11
CA ALA A 50 -19.74 9.91 -0.39
C ALA A 50 -18.41 9.41 -0.97
N LYS A 51 -17.76 8.42 -0.31
CA LYS A 51 -16.52 7.81 -0.81
C LYS A 51 -16.70 6.98 -2.07
N LEU A 52 -17.82 6.27 -2.19
CA LEU A 52 -18.14 5.53 -3.41
C LEU A 52 -18.40 6.47 -4.58
N GLU A 53 -19.14 7.56 -4.37
CA GLU A 53 -19.38 8.57 -5.40
C GLU A 53 -18.10 9.30 -5.83
N GLU A 54 -17.20 9.61 -4.87
CA GLU A 54 -15.87 10.16 -5.19
C GLU A 54 -15.04 9.20 -6.07
N ARG A 55 -15.11 7.90 -5.79
CA ARG A 55 -14.43 6.87 -6.58
C ARG A 55 -15.00 6.76 -7.99
N LYS A 56 -16.33 6.69 -8.14
CA LYS A 56 -16.98 6.63 -9.46
C LYS A 56 -16.61 7.83 -10.33
N LYS A 57 -16.66 9.04 -9.78
CA LYS A 57 -16.25 10.26 -10.50
C LYS A 57 -14.79 10.22 -10.94
N LYS A 58 -13.90 9.66 -10.11
CA LYS A 58 -12.49 9.47 -10.46
C LYS A 58 -12.30 8.40 -11.54
N GLU A 59 -13.06 7.32 -11.49
CA GLU A 59 -13.04 6.23 -12.49
C GLU A 59 -13.59 6.73 -13.85
N GLU A 60 -14.69 7.49 -13.87
CA GLU A 60 -15.21 8.17 -15.06
C GLU A 60 -14.20 9.19 -15.62
N ALA A 61 -13.57 10.01 -14.76
CA ALA A 61 -12.52 10.92 -15.20
C ALA A 61 -11.26 10.19 -15.70
N GLN A 62 -11.03 8.94 -15.27
CA GLN A 62 -9.90 8.11 -15.68
C GLN A 62 -10.16 7.29 -16.96
N SER A 63 -11.36 7.31 -17.54
CA SER A 63 -11.60 6.70 -18.85
C SER A 63 -11.00 7.55 -19.98
N VAL A 64 -9.70 7.85 -19.90
CA VAL A 64 -8.94 8.64 -20.87
C VAL A 64 -8.43 7.72 -21.98
N GLY A 65 -9.36 7.12 -22.73
CA GLY A 65 -9.08 6.37 -23.95
C GLY A 65 -7.94 5.32 -23.87
N PRO A 66 -7.50 4.78 -25.02
CA PRO A 66 -6.26 4.01 -25.06
C PRO A 66 -5.07 4.94 -24.87
N CYS A 67 -4.11 4.55 -24.03
CA CYS A 67 -2.88 5.29 -23.77
C CYS A 67 -2.10 5.67 -25.05
N CYS A 68 -2.21 4.86 -26.10
CA CYS A 68 -1.67 5.16 -27.43
C CYS A 68 -2.80 5.09 -28.47
N PRO A 69 -2.81 6.00 -29.46
CA PRO A 69 -3.93 6.14 -30.40
C PRO A 69 -4.08 4.99 -31.40
N SER A 70 -3.01 4.22 -31.64
CA SER A 70 -3.01 3.09 -32.58
C SER A 70 -2.03 1.99 -32.12
N ASP A 71 -2.15 0.79 -32.68
CA ASP A 71 -1.23 -0.30 -32.37
C ASP A 71 0.20 -0.04 -32.85
N ALA A 72 0.35 0.66 -33.98
CA ALA A 72 1.66 1.14 -34.44
C ALA A 72 2.30 2.08 -33.41
N ALA A 73 1.53 3.01 -32.83
CA ALA A 73 2.02 3.90 -31.79
C ALA A 73 2.35 3.15 -30.48
N LYS A 74 1.58 2.12 -30.12
CA LYS A 74 1.90 1.22 -29.00
C LYS A 74 3.24 0.53 -29.21
N MET A 75 3.47 -0.04 -30.39
CA MET A 75 4.72 -0.74 -30.71
C MET A 75 5.92 0.22 -30.72
N ALA A 76 5.79 1.39 -31.36
CA ALA A 76 6.85 2.39 -31.34
C ALA A 76 7.21 2.82 -29.91
N THR A 77 6.19 3.01 -29.05
CA THR A 77 6.40 3.32 -27.63
C THR A 77 7.07 2.18 -26.88
N ASN A 78 6.66 0.93 -27.13
CA ASN A 78 7.26 -0.25 -26.53
C ASN A 78 8.75 -0.37 -26.88
N HIS A 79 9.13 -0.18 -28.15
CA HIS A 79 10.53 -0.18 -28.56
C HIS A 79 11.34 0.94 -27.88
N ARG A 80 10.78 2.15 -27.80
CA ARG A 80 11.42 3.27 -27.09
C ARG A 80 11.65 2.97 -25.61
N LEU A 81 10.64 2.40 -24.94
CA LEU A 81 10.74 2.02 -23.53
C LEU A 81 11.74 0.89 -23.32
N LEU A 82 11.78 -0.10 -24.21
CA LEU A 82 12.77 -1.18 -24.14
C LEU A 82 14.19 -0.64 -24.28
N ALA A 83 14.45 0.26 -25.24
CA ALA A 83 15.76 0.89 -25.40
C ALA A 83 16.17 1.67 -24.14
N SER A 84 15.24 2.43 -23.55
CA SER A 84 15.48 3.13 -22.29
C SER A 84 15.75 2.16 -21.14
N LEU A 85 15.05 1.04 -21.08
CA LEU A 85 15.24 0.02 -20.05
C LEU A 85 16.61 -0.67 -20.19
N GLN A 86 17.00 -1.03 -21.41
CA GLN A 86 18.30 -1.63 -21.72
C GLN A 86 19.47 -0.70 -21.41
N SER A 87 19.27 0.62 -21.52
CA SER A 87 20.27 1.62 -21.09
C SER A 87 20.40 1.75 -19.57
N THR A 88 19.48 1.18 -18.81
CA THR A 88 19.48 1.22 -17.35
C THR A 88 20.05 -0.08 -16.80
N VAL A 89 20.92 -0.01 -15.79
CA VAL A 89 21.37 -1.20 -15.06
C VAL A 89 20.18 -1.81 -14.34
N CYS A 90 19.81 -3.02 -14.72
CA CYS A 90 18.72 -3.78 -14.12
C CYS A 90 19.29 -4.97 -13.34
N ASP A 91 18.77 -5.20 -12.13
CA ASP A 91 19.03 -6.44 -11.40
C ASP A 91 18.58 -7.64 -12.23
N ARG A 92 19.20 -8.80 -12.03
CA ARG A 92 18.84 -10.02 -12.76
C ARG A 92 18.51 -11.15 -11.80
N VAL A 93 17.53 -11.96 -12.18
CA VAL A 93 17.10 -13.16 -11.42
C VAL A 93 17.07 -14.35 -12.38
N TRP A 94 17.55 -15.49 -11.89
CA TRP A 94 17.47 -16.74 -12.62
C TRP A 94 16.01 -17.23 -12.64
N ASN A 95 15.48 -17.45 -13.84
CA ASN A 95 14.16 -18.04 -14.02
C ASN A 95 14.31 -19.54 -14.28
N GLU A 96 13.95 -20.37 -13.29
CA GLU A 96 14.06 -21.83 -13.36
C GLU A 96 13.19 -22.44 -14.45
N LEU A 97 12.01 -21.88 -14.73
CA LEU A 97 11.07 -22.40 -15.73
C LEU A 97 11.58 -22.19 -17.16
N LEU A 98 12.26 -21.07 -17.40
CA LEU A 98 12.78 -20.70 -18.73
C LEU A 98 14.26 -20.99 -18.90
N GLY A 99 14.95 -21.43 -17.84
CA GLY A 99 16.39 -21.71 -17.85
C GLY A 99 17.25 -20.51 -18.25
N ARG A 100 16.86 -19.28 -17.88
CA ARG A 100 17.56 -18.05 -18.29
C ARG A 100 17.53 -16.95 -17.23
N TRP A 101 18.49 -16.04 -17.28
CA TRP A 101 18.52 -14.82 -16.47
C TRP A 101 17.57 -13.75 -17.03
N GLU A 102 16.59 -13.35 -16.22
CA GLU A 102 15.67 -12.26 -16.54
C GLU A 102 16.04 -10.96 -15.82
N GLY A 103 15.93 -9.82 -16.51
CA GLY A 103 16.11 -8.50 -15.89
C GLY A 103 14.87 -8.09 -15.09
N ILE A 104 15.05 -7.58 -13.87
CA ILE A 104 13.97 -6.97 -13.10
C ILE A 104 13.80 -5.52 -13.54
N VAL A 105 12.59 -5.15 -13.95
CA VAL A 105 12.30 -3.74 -14.27
C VAL A 105 12.32 -2.89 -13.00
N PRO A 106 13.14 -1.83 -12.93
CA PRO A 106 13.21 -0.98 -11.75
C PRO A 106 11.86 -0.33 -11.41
N ARG A 107 11.51 -0.25 -10.11
CA ARG A 107 10.26 0.40 -9.67
C ARG A 107 10.18 1.87 -10.10
N SER A 108 11.31 2.57 -10.17
CA SER A 108 11.42 3.94 -10.67
C SER A 108 10.98 4.04 -12.13
N PHE A 109 11.40 3.10 -12.98
CA PHE A 109 11.01 3.01 -14.38
C PHE A 109 9.49 2.79 -14.52
N VAL A 110 8.95 1.83 -13.77
CA VAL A 110 7.50 1.52 -13.77
C VAL A 110 6.68 2.76 -13.40
N ARG A 111 7.11 3.51 -12.38
CA ARG A 111 6.42 4.74 -11.95
C ARG A 111 6.50 5.85 -13.01
N LYS A 112 7.67 6.06 -13.61
CA LYS A 112 7.88 7.08 -14.64
C LYS A 112 7.03 6.83 -15.88
N HIS A 113 6.77 5.57 -16.22
CA HIS A 113 6.08 5.16 -17.43
C HIS A 113 4.72 4.49 -17.15
N ALA A 114 4.11 4.76 -15.99
CA ALA A 114 2.93 4.05 -15.48
C ALA A 114 1.78 3.93 -16.50
N VAL A 115 1.54 4.98 -17.29
CA VAL A 115 0.48 5.05 -18.30
C VAL A 115 0.67 4.01 -19.41
N HIS A 116 1.93 3.70 -19.77
CA HIS A 116 2.29 2.73 -20.82
C HIS A 116 2.50 1.30 -20.29
N MET A 117 2.55 1.10 -18.96
CA MET A 117 2.89 -0.20 -18.37
C MET A 117 1.87 -1.29 -18.68
N ALA A 118 0.61 -0.92 -18.91
CA ALA A 118 -0.43 -1.88 -19.26
C ALA A 118 -0.07 -2.72 -20.50
N HIS A 119 0.40 -2.07 -21.58
CA HIS A 119 0.81 -2.77 -22.81
C HIS A 119 2.31 -3.09 -22.86
N PHE A 120 3.15 -2.40 -22.10
CA PHE A 120 4.60 -2.65 -22.11
C PHE A 120 4.99 -3.93 -21.34
N ARG A 121 4.26 -4.32 -20.29
CA ARG A 121 4.61 -5.50 -19.46
C ARG A 121 4.76 -6.80 -20.25
N GLU A 122 3.83 -7.06 -21.16
CA GLU A 122 3.88 -8.25 -22.01
C GLU A 122 5.04 -8.18 -23.00
N PHE A 123 5.28 -7.00 -23.56
CA PHE A 123 6.39 -6.75 -24.47
C PHE A 123 7.74 -6.95 -23.76
N ALA A 124 7.89 -6.41 -22.55
CA ALA A 124 9.08 -6.56 -21.72
C ALA A 124 9.35 -8.02 -21.36
N ARG A 125 8.31 -8.80 -21.01
CA ARG A 125 8.44 -10.24 -20.72
C ARG A 125 8.96 -11.04 -21.90
N LYS A 126 8.48 -10.74 -23.12
CA LYS A 126 9.00 -11.36 -24.36
C LYS A 126 10.48 -11.03 -24.58
N ASN A 127 10.94 -9.86 -24.12
CA ASN A 127 12.33 -9.40 -24.22
C ASN A 127 13.19 -9.76 -22.99
N GLY A 128 12.74 -10.69 -22.13
CA GLY A 128 13.54 -11.20 -21.01
C GLY A 128 13.51 -10.33 -19.76
N TYR A 129 12.50 -9.48 -19.59
CA TYR A 129 12.31 -8.65 -18.40
C TYR A 129 11.08 -9.04 -17.59
N ARG A 130 11.22 -9.05 -16.27
CA ARG A 130 10.14 -9.24 -15.30
C ARG A 130 9.68 -7.89 -14.75
N CYS A 131 8.37 -7.63 -14.84
CA CYS A 131 7.70 -6.39 -14.43
C CYS A 131 6.66 -6.65 -13.34
#